data_AF-A0A6I0FG42-F1
#
_entry.id   AF-A0A6I0FG42-F1
#
_cell.length_a   1.000
_cell.length_b   1.000
_cell.length_c   1.000
_cell.angle_alpha   90.00
_cell.angle_beta   90.00
_cell.angle_gamma   90.00
#
_symmetry.space_group_name_H-M   'P 1'
#
loop_
_entity.id
_entity.type
_entity.pdbx_description
1 polymer ?
#
loop_
_entity_poly.entity_id
_entity_poly.type
_entity_poly.pdbx_seq_one_letter_code
_entity_poly.pdbx_strand_id
1 'polypeptide(L)'
;MNPYDYAHQLARALKNSEEYKNYKQLEEKINGNPEIKNTMNDFRRRQFEVQSAQMMGKTVEEEKITKLQELHNILMKDRIISEFMESEFRLTQMMSDIYKILGEALELDFSFGQD
;
A
#
# COMPACT_ATOMS: atom_id res chain seq x y z
N MET A 1 28.14 16.55 6.91
CA MET A 1 27.27 15.45 6.45
C MET A 1 26.97 15.67 4.98
N ASN A 2 27.13 14.63 4.17
CA ASN A 2 26.73 14.62 2.77
C ASN A 2 25.28 14.09 2.64
N PRO A 3 24.65 14.15 1.44
CA PRO A 3 23.30 13.62 1.23
C PRO A 3 23.14 12.13 1.58
N TYR A 4 24.18 11.30 1.41
CA TYR A 4 24.16 9.88 1.78
C TYR A 4 24.06 9.68 3.30
N ASP A 5 24.74 10.51 4.09
CA ASP A 5 24.66 10.47 5.56
C ASP A 5 23.22 10.75 6.03
N TYR A 6 22.54 11.70 5.39
CA TYR A 6 21.14 12.01 5.66
C TYR A 6 20.20 10.91 5.18
N ALA A 7 20.44 10.32 4.01
CA ALA A 7 19.65 9.19 3.52
C ALA A 7 19.74 7.98 4.47
N HIS A 8 20.92 7.67 5.00
CA HIS A 8 21.07 6.62 6.00
C HIS A 8 20.39 6.95 7.33
N GLN A 9 20.38 8.23 7.74
CA GLN A 9 19.62 8.66 8.91
C GLN A 9 18.12 8.52 8.71
N LEU A 10 17.61 8.94 7.55
CA LEU A 10 16.21 8.79 7.17
C LEU A 10 15.79 7.32 7.15
N ALA A 11 16.61 6.43 6.55
CA ALA A 11 16.34 5.00 6.55
C ALA A 11 16.24 4.41 7.97
N ARG A 12 17.10 4.85 8.89
CA ARG A 12 17.03 4.44 10.31
C ARG A 12 15.79 5.02 11.00
N ALA A 13 15.42 6.26 10.71
CA ALA A 13 14.21 6.88 11.26
C ALA A 13 12.95 6.14 10.78
N LEU A 14 12.85 5.88 9.47
CA LEU A 14 11.76 5.11 8.86
C LEU A 14 11.62 3.72 9.50
N LYS A 15 12.72 2.99 9.65
CA LYS A 15 12.70 1.66 10.29
C LYS A 15 12.24 1.70 11.76
N ASN A 16 12.44 2.84 12.43
CA ASN A 16 12.05 3.04 13.82
C ASN A 16 10.69 3.74 13.99
N SER A 17 10.08 4.20 12.91
CA SER A 17 8.77 4.86 12.89
C SER A 17 7.67 3.94 13.42
N GLU A 18 6.64 4.54 14.02
CA GLU A 18 5.50 3.79 14.51
C GLU A 18 4.70 3.20 13.35
N GLU A 19 4.61 3.94 12.24
CA GLU A 19 3.97 3.55 10.99
C GLU A 19 4.56 2.24 10.46
N TYR A 20 5.89 2.17 10.33
CA TYR A 20 6.57 0.95 9.85
C TYR A 20 6.45 -0.21 10.84
N LYS A 21 6.63 0.05 12.14
CA LYS A 21 6.52 -0.99 13.17
C LYS A 21 5.11 -1.58 13.23
N ASN A 22 4.09 -0.74 13.20
CA ASN A 22 2.69 -1.16 13.23
C ASN A 22 2.34 -1.97 11.98
N TYR A 23 2.74 -1.47 10.80
CA TYR A 23 2.59 -2.21 9.54
C TYR A 23 3.25 -3.59 9.63
N LYS A 24 4.50 -3.65 10.09
CA LYS A 24 5.26 -4.91 10.16
C LYS A 24 4.63 -5.93 11.12
N GLN A 25 4.15 -5.48 12.28
CA GLN A 25 3.48 -6.35 13.24
C GLN A 25 2.16 -6.92 12.69
N LEU A 26 1.39 -6.11 11.97
CA LEU A 26 0.14 -6.56 11.33
C LEU A 26 0.44 -7.48 10.15
N GLU A 27 1.46 -7.19 9.35
CA GLU A 27 1.94 -8.05 8.28
C GLU A 27 2.33 -9.45 8.78
N GLU A 28 3.01 -9.53 9.94
CA GLU A 28 3.35 -10.79 10.59
C GLU A 28 2.11 -11.58 11.02
N LYS A 29 1.08 -10.91 11.58
CA LYS A 29 -0.20 -11.54 11.94
C LYS A 29 -0.93 -12.10 10.71
N ILE A 30 -0.99 -11.32 9.62
CA ILE A 30 -1.58 -11.76 8.35
C ILE A 30 -0.81 -12.98 7.80
N ASN A 31 0.52 -12.92 7.79
CA ASN A 31 1.35 -14.02 7.29
C ASN A 31 1.28 -15.29 8.15
N GLY A 32 1.02 -15.14 9.45
CA GLY A 32 0.79 -16.26 10.38
C GLY A 32 -0.56 -16.95 10.20
N ASN A 33 -1.49 -16.37 9.43
CA ASN A 33 -2.79 -16.96 9.13
C ASN A 33 -2.92 -17.28 7.62
N PRO A 34 -2.75 -18.56 7.21
CA PRO A 34 -2.83 -18.96 5.81
C PRO A 34 -4.16 -18.63 5.12
N GLU A 35 -5.28 -18.69 5.85
CA GLU A 35 -6.60 -18.41 5.29
C GLU A 35 -6.76 -16.93 4.94
N ILE A 36 -6.38 -16.05 5.87
CA ILE A 36 -6.39 -14.60 5.65
C ILE A 36 -5.42 -14.24 4.52
N LYS A 37 -4.21 -14.80 4.53
CA LYS A 37 -3.20 -14.57 3.50
C LYS A 37 -3.68 -14.96 2.11
N ASN A 38 -4.32 -16.12 1.97
CA ASN A 38 -4.84 -16.59 0.69
C ASN A 38 -5.96 -15.69 0.17
N THR A 39 -6.90 -15.32 1.04
CA THR A 39 -7.99 -14.40 0.69
C THR A 39 -7.43 -13.04 0.28
N MET A 40 -6.37 -12.58 0.95
CA MET A 40 -5.75 -11.30 0.66
C MET A 40 -4.99 -11.28 -0.66
N ASN A 41 -4.30 -12.37 -0.98
CA ASN A 41 -3.64 -12.55 -2.28
C ASN A 41 -4.66 -12.60 -3.43
N ASP A 42 -5.79 -13.29 -3.25
CA ASP A 42 -6.84 -13.33 -4.27
C ASP A 42 -7.43 -11.94 -4.54
N PHE A 43 -7.70 -11.17 -3.47
CA PHE A 43 -8.16 -9.79 -3.60
C PHE A 43 -7.15 -8.91 -4.35
N ARG A 44 -5.86 -8.93 -3.97
CA ARG A 44 -4.82 -8.13 -4.64
C ARG A 44 -4.68 -8.50 -6.12
N ARG A 45 -4.76 -9.79 -6.44
CA ARG A 45 -4.74 -10.26 -7.83
C ARG A 45 -5.91 -9.70 -8.64
N ARG A 46 -7.14 -9.82 -8.12
CA ARG A 46 -8.34 -9.30 -8.80
C ARG A 46 -8.32 -7.78 -8.94
N GLN A 47 -7.86 -7.08 -7.90
CA GLN A 47 -7.68 -5.64 -7.93
C GLN A 47 -6.70 -5.22 -9.04
N PHE A 48 -5.56 -5.91 -9.13
CA PHE A 48 -4.57 -5.65 -10.18
C PHE A 48 -5.12 -5.94 -11.58
N GLU A 49 -5.86 -7.03 -11.77
CA GLU A 49 -6.51 -7.35 -13.05
C GLU A 49 -7.48 -6.24 -13.49
N VAL A 50 -8.31 -5.74 -12.56
CA VAL A 50 -9.24 -4.64 -12.82
C VAL A 50 -8.49 -3.34 -13.15
N GLN A 51 -7.51 -2.96 -12.32
CA GLN A 51 -6.72 -1.75 -12.53
C GLN A 51 -5.94 -1.80 -13.85
N SER A 52 -5.31 -2.94 -14.15
CA SER A 52 -4.57 -3.14 -15.40
C SER A 52 -5.48 -3.04 -16.62
N ALA A 53 -6.68 -3.61 -16.57
CA ALA A 53 -7.64 -3.50 -17.67
C ALA A 53 -8.10 -2.05 -17.88
N GLN A 54 -8.38 -1.30 -16.78
CA GLN A 54 -8.71 0.12 -16.84
C GLN A 54 -7.57 0.95 -17.45
N MET A 55 -6.32 0.72 -17.03
CA MET A 55 -5.14 1.39 -17.58
C MET A 55 -4.94 1.12 -19.07
N MET A 56 -5.30 -0.08 -19.55
CA MET A 56 -5.25 -0.43 -20.97
C MET A 56 -6.44 0.12 -21.78
N GLY A 57 -7.33 0.91 -21.17
CA GLY A 57 -8.55 1.42 -21.80
C GLY A 57 -9.57 0.33 -22.13
N LYS A 58 -9.46 -0.85 -21.51
CA LYS A 58 -10.40 -1.95 -21.71
C LYS A 58 -11.60 -1.78 -20.79
N THR A 59 -12.80 -2.03 -21.30
CA THR A 59 -14.00 -2.09 -20.49
C THR A 59 -13.90 -3.26 -19.51
N VAL A 60 -13.88 -2.95 -18.22
CA VAL A 60 -14.03 -3.97 -17.17
C VAL A 60 -15.52 -4.26 -17.00
N GLU A 61 -15.88 -5.54 -17.02
CA GLU A 61 -17.24 -5.97 -16.73
C GLU A 61 -17.69 -5.46 -15.34
N GLU A 62 -18.86 -4.85 -15.27
CA GLU A 62 -19.43 -4.33 -14.02
C GLU A 62 -19.50 -5.43 -12.94
N GLU A 63 -19.82 -6.67 -13.33
CA GLU A 63 -19.83 -7.83 -12.44
C GLU A 63 -18.48 -8.07 -11.74
N LYS A 64 -17.35 -7.83 -12.42
CA LYS A 64 -16.00 -7.97 -11.84
C LYS A 64 -15.73 -6.88 -10.80
N ILE A 65 -16.19 -5.66 -11.07
CA ILE A 65 -16.09 -4.53 -10.13
C ILE A 65 -16.95 -4.81 -8.89
N THR A 66 -18.21 -5.23 -9.07
CA THR A 66 -19.12 -5.56 -7.98
C THR A 66 -18.57 -6.70 -7.11
N LYS A 67 -18.09 -7.80 -7.71
CA LYS A 67 -17.46 -8.90 -6.95
C LYS A 67 -16.23 -8.46 -6.19
N LEU A 68 -15.42 -7.56 -6.75
CA LEU A 68 -14.25 -7.01 -6.07
C LEU A 68 -14.66 -6.16 -4.86
N GLN A 69 -15.70 -5.33 -5.00
CA GLN A 69 -16.27 -4.53 -3.90
C GLN A 69 -16.87 -5.41 -2.80
N GLU A 70 -17.60 -6.47 -3.15
CA GLU A 70 -18.14 -7.43 -2.18
C GLU A 70 -17.02 -8.13 -1.41
N LEU A 71 -15.96 -8.59 -2.11
CA LEU A 71 -14.80 -9.20 -1.48
C LEU A 71 -14.09 -8.21 -0.54
N HIS A 72 -13.94 -6.96 -0.96
CA HIS A 72 -13.41 -5.89 -0.11
C HIS A 72 -14.23 -5.73 1.17
N ASN A 73 -15.56 -5.63 1.05
CA ASN A 73 -16.46 -5.48 2.19
C ASN A 73 -16.40 -6.67 3.15
N ILE A 74 -16.21 -7.89 2.65
CA ILE A 74 -16.03 -9.09 3.47
C ILE A 74 -14.70 -9.01 4.23
N LEU A 75 -13.62 -8.67 3.53
CA LEU A 75 -12.28 -8.53 4.10
C LEU A 75 -12.24 -7.47 5.21
N MET A 76 -12.89 -6.33 5.00
CA MET A 76 -12.91 -5.23 5.98
C MET A 76 -13.71 -5.55 7.25
N LYS A 77 -14.50 -6.63 7.28
CA LYS A 77 -15.13 -7.12 8.51
C LYS A 77 -14.14 -7.83 9.43
N ASP A 78 -13.04 -8.36 8.89
CA ASP A 78 -11.97 -8.92 9.70
C ASP A 78 -11.14 -7.77 10.28
N ARG A 79 -11.06 -7.74 11.61
CA ARG A 79 -10.36 -6.68 12.33
C ARG A 79 -8.87 -6.62 12.00
N ILE A 80 -8.20 -7.77 11.84
CA ILE A 80 -6.77 -7.83 11.54
C ILE A 80 -6.52 -7.28 10.14
N ILE A 81 -7.38 -7.63 9.18
CA ILE A 81 -7.27 -7.15 7.79
C ILE A 81 -7.53 -5.65 7.72
N SER A 82 -8.58 -5.16 8.38
CA SER A 82 -8.92 -3.73 8.42
C SER A 82 -7.78 -2.91 9.04
N GLU A 83 -7.27 -3.33 10.21
CA GLU A 83 -6.12 -2.68 10.85
C GLU A 83 -4.86 -2.72 9.96
N PHE A 84 -4.62 -3.83 9.27
CA PHE A 84 -3.49 -3.98 8.34
C PHE A 84 -3.61 -3.00 7.16
N MET A 85 -4.75 -2.93 6.48
CA MET A 85 -4.97 -2.02 5.37
C MET A 85 -4.83 -0.55 5.79
N GLU A 86 -5.34 -0.19 6.97
CA GLU A 86 -5.20 1.15 7.52
C GLU A 86 -3.73 1.49 7.82
N SER A 87 -2.96 0.53 8.36
CA SER A 87 -1.52 0.69 8.61
C SER A 87 -0.71 0.82 7.31
N GLU A 88 -1.09 0.08 6.26
CA GLU A 88 -0.49 0.16 4.93
C GLU A 88 -0.75 1.52 4.29
N PHE A 89 -1.98 2.06 4.43
CA PHE A 89 -2.33 3.40 3.98
C PHE A 89 -1.49 4.48 4.66
N ARG A 90 -1.39 4.46 6.00
CA ARG A 90 -0.57 5.42 6.76
C ARG A 90 0.91 5.37 6.36
N LEU A 91 1.48 4.18 6.23
CA LEU A 91 2.87 4.01 5.80
C LEU A 91 3.08 4.56 4.39
N THR A 92 2.15 4.29 3.47
CA THR A 92 2.22 4.79 2.09
C THR A 92 2.12 6.31 2.03
N GLN A 93 1.22 6.91 2.83
CA GLN A 93 1.09 8.36 2.92
C GLN A 93 2.38 9.01 3.43
N MET A 94 2.96 8.50 4.53
CA MET A 94 4.24 8.98 5.05
C MET A 94 5.35 8.91 3.98
N MET A 95 5.42 7.81 3.24
CA MET A 95 6.40 7.65 2.16
C MET A 95 6.16 8.62 1.00
N SER A 96 4.90 8.86 0.63
CA SER A 96 4.54 9.82 -0.42
C SER A 96 4.96 11.25 -0.04
N ASP A 97 4.72 11.66 1.21
CA ASP A 97 5.14 12.97 1.72
C ASP A 97 6.67 13.11 1.70
N ILE A 98 7.40 12.04 2.08
CA ILE A 98 8.87 12.02 2.02
C ILE A 98 9.37 12.14 0.58
N TYR A 99 8.79 11.40 -0.38
CA TYR A 99 9.19 11.50 -1.78
C TYR A 99 8.94 12.89 -2.34
N LYS A 100 7.83 13.53 -1.95
CA LYS A 100 7.55 14.92 -2.32
C LYS A 100 8.62 15.88 -1.81
N ILE A 101 9.00 15.79 -0.53
CA ILE A 101 10.07 16.62 0.07
C ILE A 101 11.40 16.42 -0.68
N LEU A 102 11.74 15.18 -1.02
CA LEU A 102 12.97 14.87 -1.76
C LEU A 102 12.92 15.39 -3.21
N GLY A 103 11.75 15.37 -3.84
CA GLY A 103 11.51 15.91 -5.19
C GLY A 103 11.64 17.42 -5.23
N GLU A 104 10.98 18.12 -4.30
CA GLU A 104 11.05 19.58 -4.17
C GLU A 104 12.48 20.09 -4.02
N ALA A 105 13.35 19.35 -3.32
CA ALA A 105 14.76 19.71 -3.17
C ALA A 105 15.57 19.68 -4.48
N LEU A 106 15.08 18.98 -5.50
CA LEU A 106 15.72 18.81 -6.81
C LEU A 106 14.88 19.40 -7.96
N GLU A 107 13.76 20.07 -7.65
CA GLU A 107 12.75 20.49 -8.62
C GLU A 107 12.25 19.33 -9.51
N LEU A 108 12.23 18.11 -8.94
CA LEU A 108 11.73 16.90 -9.59
C LEU A 108 10.32 16.59 -9.09
N ASP A 109 9.42 16.26 -10.01
CA ASP A 109 8.13 15.71 -9.64
C ASP A 109 8.20 14.18 -9.53
N PHE A 110 8.10 13.68 -8.30
CA PHE A 110 7.99 12.25 -8.00
C PHE A 110 6.54 11.83 -7.75
N SER A 111 5.56 12.63 -8.17
CA SER A 111 4.15 12.25 -8.11
C SER A 111 3.94 10.91 -8.82
N PHE A 112 3.68 9.87 -8.04
CA PHE A 112 3.38 8.55 -8.57
C PHE A 112 1.97 8.59 -9.17
N GLY A 113 1.88 8.83 -10.48
CA GLY A 113 0.70 8.53 -11.30
C GLY A 113 -0.40 9.59 -11.35
N GLN A 114 -0.08 10.81 -11.80
CA GLN A 114 -1.03 11.63 -12.56
C GLN A 114 -0.29 12.37 -13.68
N ASP A 115 -0.12 11.68 -14.80
CA ASP A 115 -0.21 12.28 -16.13
C ASP A 115 -1.64 12.07 -16.66
#